data_AF-A0A7L2IV46-F1
#
_entry.id   AF-A0A7L2IV46-F1
#
_cell.length_a   1.000
_cell.length_b   1.000
_cell.length_c   1.000
_cell.angle_alpha   90.00
_cell.angle_beta   90.00
_cell.angle_gamma   90.00
#
_symmetry.space_group_name_H-M   'P 1'
#
loop_
_entity.id
_entity.type
_entity.pdbx_description
1 polymer ?
#
loop_
_entity_poly.entity_id
_entity_poly.type
_entity_poly.pdbx_seq_one_letter_code
_entity_poly.pdbx_strand_id
1 'polypeptide(L)'
;SLLVNAAGQPRKEKVDLPSCLQGRKPSTIPNKKIEDPVAGKVNTSSLATTRQQLSDFHLIPSRVAFGVLKEGCTYATTVILKNVGVNFLRL
;
A
#
# COMPACT_ATOMS: atom_id res chain seq x y z
N SER A 1 -19.17 -4.66 -8.07
CA SER A 1 -20.36 -3.80 -7.97
C SER A 1 -20.72 -3.67 -6.50
N LEU A 2 -20.93 -2.45 -5.98
CA LEU A 2 -21.37 -2.29 -4.59
C LEU A 2 -22.82 -2.76 -4.48
N LEU A 3 -23.08 -3.71 -3.57
CA LEU A 3 -24.38 -4.34 -3.38
C LEU A 3 -25.37 -3.44 -2.62
N VAL A 4 -24.85 -2.39 -1.98
CA VAL A 4 -25.61 -1.46 -1.13
C VAL A 4 -25.39 -0.03 -1.60
N ASN A 5 -26.40 0.81 -1.43
CA ASN A 5 -26.30 2.25 -1.69
C ASN A 5 -25.60 2.97 -0.51
N ALA A 6 -25.35 4.28 -0.67
CA ALA A 6 -24.71 5.10 0.37
C ALA A 6 -25.52 5.20 1.68
N ALA A 7 -26.81 4.87 1.65
CA ALA A 7 -27.69 4.77 2.82
C ALA A 7 -27.77 3.34 3.40
N GLY A 8 -26.91 2.41 2.94
CA GLY A 8 -26.83 1.04 3.45
C GLY A 8 -27.94 0.09 2.99
N GLN A 9 -28.83 0.52 2.10
CA GLN A 9 -29.93 -0.30 1.60
C GLN A 9 -29.52 -1.12 0.37
N PRO A 10 -30.07 -2.34 0.20
CA PRO A 10 -29.84 -3.17 -0.99
C PRO A 10 -30.23 -2.42 -2.26
N ARG A 11 -29.30 -2.37 -3.20
CA ARG A 11 -29.44 -1.50 -4.36
C ARG A 11 -30.22 -2.20 -5.48
N LYS A 12 -31.31 -1.59 -5.95
CA LYS A 12 -32.17 -2.13 -7.03
C LYS A 12 -31.70 -1.74 -8.43
N GLU A 13 -30.91 -0.68 -8.56
CA GLU A 13 -30.51 -0.09 -9.84
C GLU A 13 -28.98 -0.14 -10.03
N LYS A 14 -28.52 -0.20 -11.28
CA LYS A 14 -27.07 -0.27 -11.60
C LYS A 14 -26.40 1.09 -11.37
N VAL A 15 -25.09 1.12 -11.07
CA VAL A 15 -24.36 2.41 -10.97
C VAL A 15 -24.03 2.78 -12.40
N ASP A 16 -24.56 3.89 -12.87
CA ASP A 16 -24.07 4.52 -14.09
C ASP A 16 -22.72 5.15 -13.76
N LEU A 17 -21.66 4.40 -14.05
CA LEU A 17 -20.30 4.91 -13.91
C LEU A 17 -20.08 5.98 -14.99
N PRO A 18 -19.43 7.11 -14.67
CA PRO A 18 -19.05 8.08 -15.69
C PRO A 18 -18.15 7.43 -16.73
N SER A 19 -18.23 7.90 -17.98
CA SER A 19 -17.54 7.31 -19.15
C SER A 19 -16.02 7.18 -18.97
N CYS A 20 -15.41 8.02 -18.14
CA CYS A 20 -14.00 7.95 -17.76
C CYS A 20 -13.62 6.71 -16.94
N LEU A 21 -14.56 6.13 -16.18
CA LEU A 21 -14.37 4.91 -15.40
C LEU A 21 -14.92 3.66 -16.10
N GLN A 22 -15.70 3.85 -17.17
CA GLN A 22 -16.11 2.78 -18.08
C GLN A 22 -14.92 2.44 -18.98
N GLY A 23 -13.91 1.78 -18.40
CA GLY A 23 -12.68 1.39 -19.08
C GLY A 23 -12.93 0.47 -20.27
N ARG A 24 -13.24 1.05 -21.42
CA ARG A 24 -13.11 0.38 -22.71
C ARG A 24 -11.68 0.59 -23.14
N LYS A 25 -10.86 -0.47 -23.10
CA LYS A 25 -9.52 -0.45 -23.68
C LYS A 25 -9.67 0.02 -25.13
N PRO A 26 -9.17 1.20 -25.51
CA PRO A 26 -9.24 1.65 -26.89
C PRO A 26 -8.52 0.60 -27.73
N SER A 27 -9.17 0.17 -28.81
CA SER A 27 -8.69 -0.77 -29.83
C SER A 27 -7.18 -0.98 -29.77
N THR A 28 -6.76 -2.01 -29.02
CA THR A 28 -5.35 -2.36 -28.90
C THR A 28 -4.99 -3.08 -30.18
N ILE A 29 -4.32 -2.40 -31.10
CA ILE A 29 -3.54 -3.09 -32.12
C ILE A 29 -2.54 -3.95 -31.35
N PRO A 30 -2.53 -5.29 -31.48
CA PRO A 30 -1.53 -6.11 -30.82
C PRO A 30 -0.17 -5.66 -31.34
N ASN A 31 0.69 -5.12 -30.46
CA ASN A 31 2.05 -4.81 -30.85
C ASN A 31 2.69 -6.09 -31.38
N LYS A 32 3.18 -6.04 -32.63
CA LYS A 32 4.05 -7.08 -33.18
C LYS A 32 5.17 -7.27 -32.16
N LYS A 33 5.38 -8.52 -31.69
CA LYS A 33 6.52 -8.86 -30.85
C LYS A 33 7.79 -8.71 -31.69
N ILE A 34 8.26 -7.48 -31.83
CA ILE A 34 9.66 -7.21 -32.14
C ILE A 34 10.33 -7.35 -30.78
N GLU A 35 11.06 -8.45 -30.65
CA GLU A 35 11.97 -8.68 -29.55
C GLU A 35 13.08 -7.64 -29.68
N ASP A 36 12.83 -6.46 -29.12
CA ASP A 36 13.81 -5.40 -29.03
C ASP A 36 14.89 -5.88 -28.04
N PRO A 37 16.15 -6.10 -28.48
CA PRO A 37 17.21 -6.53 -27.58
C PRO A 37 17.52 -5.49 -26.49
N VAL A 38 17.00 -4.26 -26.62
CA VAL A 38 17.15 -3.15 -25.67
C VAL A 38 15.89 -2.95 -24.80
N ALA A 39 14.89 -3.85 -24.87
CA ALA A 39 13.85 -3.91 -23.86
C ALA A 39 14.43 -4.48 -22.56
N GLY A 40 15.23 -3.66 -21.87
CA GLY A 40 15.84 -3.98 -20.60
C GLY A 40 14.79 -4.61 -19.70
N LYS A 41 15.11 -5.80 -19.17
CA LYS A 41 14.26 -6.53 -18.23
C LYS A 41 14.00 -5.64 -17.02
N VAL A 42 12.88 -4.90 -17.05
CA VAL A 42 12.43 -4.12 -15.91
C VAL A 42 11.88 -5.14 -14.91
N ASN A 43 12.71 -5.50 -13.93
CA ASN A 43 12.23 -6.18 -12.75
C ASN A 43 11.44 -5.16 -11.93
N THR A 44 10.15 -5.02 -12.21
CA THR A 44 9.24 -4.27 -11.35
C THR A 44 9.21 -4.96 -10.00
N SER A 45 9.91 -4.40 -9.02
CA SER A 45 9.86 -4.82 -7.62
C SER A 45 8.56 -4.32 -6.98
N SER A 46 7.42 -4.78 -7.50
CA SER A 46 6.12 -4.68 -6.86
C SER A 46 5.52 -6.07 -6.78
N LEU A 47 6.21 -6.95 -6.05
CA LEU A 47 5.55 -8.10 -5.44
C LEU A 47 4.76 -7.53 -4.26
N ALA A 48 3.51 -7.16 -4.53
CA ALA A 48 2.50 -7.00 -3.49
C ALA A 48 2.21 -8.38 -2.90
N THR A 49 3.17 -8.97 -2.19
CA THR A 49 2.91 -10.12 -1.34
C THR A 49 1.98 -9.65 -0.24
N THR A 50 0.70 -10.02 -0.37
CA THR A 50 -0.41 -9.69 0.53
C THR A 50 -0.26 -10.31 1.93
N ARG A 51 0.95 -10.67 2.36
CA ARG A 51 1.24 -11.42 3.58
C ARG A 51 2.58 -11.10 4.28
N GLN A 52 3.37 -10.16 3.78
CA GLN A 52 4.53 -9.72 4.55
C GLN A 52 4.13 -8.51 5.36
N GLN A 53 4.15 -8.66 6.69
CA GLN A 53 4.19 -7.53 7.60
C GLN A 53 5.48 -6.77 7.28
N LEU A 54 5.40 -5.82 6.35
CA LEU A 54 6.43 -4.84 6.07
C LEU A 54 6.44 -3.88 7.27
N SER A 55 7.01 -4.34 8.39
CA SER A 55 7.44 -3.40 9.42
C SER A 55 8.70 -2.74 8.88
N ASP A 56 8.51 -1.67 8.11
CA ASP A 56 9.59 -0.84 7.56
C ASP A 56 10.41 -0.15 8.67
N PHE A 57 9.96 -0.24 9.92
CA PHE A 57 10.66 0.26 11.09
C PHE A 57 10.67 -0.71 12.26
N HIS A 58 11.79 -0.77 12.97
CA HIS A 58 11.95 -1.46 14.26
C HIS A 58 12.02 -0.44 15.40
N LEU A 59 11.22 -0.65 16.44
CA LEU A 59 11.27 0.10 17.69
C LEU A 59 12.12 -0.65 18.72
N ILE A 60 13.05 0.05 19.38
CA ILE A 60 13.89 -0.51 20.45
C ILE A 60 13.84 0.42 21.68
N PRO A 61 13.31 -0.04 22.83
CA PRO A 61 12.57 -1.30 22.99
C PRO A 61 11.25 -1.27 22.20
N SER A 62 10.73 -2.45 21.83
CA SER A 62 9.46 -2.57 21.11
C SER A 62 8.23 -2.25 21.97
N ARG A 63 8.41 -2.20 23.30
CA ARG A 63 7.39 -1.83 24.27
C ARG A 63 8.02 -1.07 25.43
N VAL A 64 7.31 -0.06 25.92
CA VAL A 64 7.66 0.71 27.11
C VAL A 64 6.59 0.47 28.16
N ALA A 65 6.99 0.24 29.41
CA ALA A 65 6.11 0.24 30.56
C ALA A 65 6.64 1.24 31.59
N PHE A 66 5.80 2.20 31.97
CA PHE A 66 6.15 3.23 32.95
C PHE A 66 5.93 2.77 34.41
N GLY A 67 5.22 1.66 34.63
CA GLY A 67 4.92 1.16 35.96
C GLY A 67 3.91 2.03 36.72
N VAL A 68 4.08 2.13 38.04
CA VAL A 68 3.26 2.97 38.92
C VAL A 68 3.79 4.41 38.87
N LEU A 69 2.92 5.36 38.55
CA LEU A 69 3.27 6.77 38.38
C LEU A 69 2.73 7.64 39.51
N LYS A 70 3.38 8.77 39.76
CA LYS A 70 2.95 9.79 40.73
C LYS A 70 2.13 10.88 40.03
N GLU A 71 1.07 11.33 40.70
CA GLU A 71 0.26 12.47 40.26
C GLU A 71 1.07 13.78 40.19
N GLY A 72 0.77 14.61 39.19
CA GLY A 72 1.41 15.91 38.99
C GLY A 72 2.80 15.86 38.35
N CYS A 73 3.23 14.71 37.83
CA CYS A 73 4.53 14.52 37.19
C CYS A 73 4.40 14.11 35.72
N THR A 74 5.36 14.52 34.90
CA THR A 74 5.48 14.09 33.49
C THR A 74 6.64 13.13 33.36
N TYR A 75 6.40 12.00 32.71
CA TYR A 75 7.39 10.96 32.47
C TYR A 75 7.63 10.82 30.99
N ALA A 76 8.90 10.81 30.58
CA ALA A 76 9.30 10.66 29.19
C ALA A 76 10.27 9.48 29.07
N THR A 77 10.18 8.77 27.96
CA THR A 77 11.17 7.77 27.57
C THR A 77 11.55 8.00 26.12
N THR A 78 12.78 7.68 25.78
CA THR A 78 13.24 7.64 24.40
C THR A 78 13.18 6.20 23.91
N VAL A 79 12.77 6.02 22.66
CA VAL A 79 12.87 4.76 21.94
C VAL A 79 13.61 5.01 20.64
N ILE A 80 14.35 4.00 20.17
CA ILE A 80 15.06 4.07 18.90
C ILE A 80 14.11 3.55 17.81
N LEU A 81 13.85 4.38 16.80
CA LEU A 81 13.15 3.98 15.58
C LEU A 81 14.18 3.75 14.47
N LYS A 82 14.38 2.49 14.10
CA LYS A 82 15.31 2.09 13.03
C LYS A 82 14.54 1.81 11.76
N ASN A 83 14.82 2.54 10.67
CA ASN A 83 14.32 2.17 9.34
C ASN A 83 15.02 0.87 8.89
N VAL A 84 14.23 -0.18 8.68
CA VAL A 84 14.68 -1.49 8.19
C VAL A 84 14.05 -1.86 6.84
N GLY A 85 13.30 -0.92 6.24
CA GLY A 85 12.74 -1.08 4.91
C GLY A 85 13.81 -1.24 3.83
N VAL A 86 13.40 -1.75 2.67
CA VAL A 86 14.29 -1.95 1.52
C VAL A 86 14.68 -0.59 0.93
N ASN A 87 15.98 -0.30 0.87
CA ASN A 87 16.49 0.89 0.20
C ASN A 87 16.38 0.72 -1.33
N PHE A 88 15.52 1.51 -1.96
CA PHE A 88 15.32 1.48 -3.42
C PHE A 88 16.35 2.32 -4.20
N LEU A 89 17.36 2.90 -3.55
CA LEU A 89 18.46 3.54 -4.24
C LEU A 89 19.35 2.49 -4.93
N ARG A 90 18.95 2.11 -6.15
CA ARG A 90 19.89 1.59 -7.17
C ARG A 90 20.47 2.81 -7.88
N LEU A 91 21.72 3.14 -7.55
CA LEU A 91 22.60 3.88 -8.45
C LEU A 91 23.05 2.96 -9.59
#